data_AF-A0A963HDF3-F1
#
_entry.id   AF-A0A963HDF3-F1
#
_cell.length_a   1.000
_cell.length_b   1.000
_cell.length_c   1.000
_cell.angle_alpha   90.00
_cell.angle_beta   90.00
_cell.angle_gamma   90.00
#
_symmetry.space_group_name_H-M   'P 1'
#
loop_
_entity.id
_entity.type
_entity.pdbx_description
1 polymer ?
#
loop_
_entity_poly.entity_id
_entity_poly.type
_entity_poly.pdbx_seq_one_letter_code
_entity_poly.pdbx_strand_id
1 'polypeptide(L)'
;MEIDHRSNWDPQALGLVPMVIEQSGRGERAYDIYSRLLKERVIFLVGPVNDVTANLVVAQLLFLEAENPDKDVHFYINSPGGSVSAGLSIYDTMQ
;
A
#
# COMPACT_ATOMS: atom_id res chain seq x y z
N MET A 1 19.19 20.46 -27.00
CA MET A 1 18.16 19.42 -26.83
C MET A 1 18.25 19.00 -25.38
N GLU A 2 17.64 19.78 -24.49
CA GLU A 2 17.54 19.43 -23.06
C GLU A 2 16.40 18.42 -22.92
N ILE A 3 16.74 17.20 -22.50
CA ILE A 3 15.77 16.17 -22.16
C ILE A 3 15.31 16.49 -20.74
N ASP A 4 14.09 17.02 -20.60
CA ASP A 4 13.47 17.28 -19.31
C ASP A 4 13.23 15.95 -18.58
N HIS A 5 14.06 15.65 -17.57
CA HIS A 5 13.95 14.47 -16.70
C HIS A 5 12.90 14.64 -15.60
N ARG A 6 11.76 15.28 -15.89
CA ARG A 6 10.58 15.18 -15.01
C ARG A 6 9.91 13.86 -15.27
N SER A 7 10.39 12.81 -14.62
CA SER A 7 9.57 11.63 -14.38
C SER A 7 8.33 12.10 -13.61
N ASN A 8 7.23 12.29 -14.33
CA ASN A 8 5.91 12.48 -13.74
C ASN A 8 5.51 11.17 -13.05
N TRP A 9 6.14 10.88 -11.91
CA TRP A 9 5.70 9.90 -10.92
C TRP A 9 4.53 10.47 -10.12
N ASP A 10 3.57 11.04 -10.85
CA ASP A 10 2.28 11.32 -10.31
C ASP A 10 1.44 10.10 -10.71
N PRO A 11 1.03 9.22 -9.77
CA PRO A 11 0.02 8.21 -10.04
C PRO A 11 -1.32 8.92 -10.33
N GLN A 12 -1.39 9.66 -11.44
CA GLN A 12 -2.55 10.38 -11.97
C GLN A 12 -3.69 9.43 -12.38
N ALA A 13 -3.52 8.12 -12.20
CA ALA A 13 -4.57 7.12 -12.30
C ALA A 13 -5.26 6.80 -10.96
N LEU A 14 -4.94 7.46 -9.84
CA LEU A 14 -5.74 7.34 -8.60
C LEU A 14 -7.03 8.20 -8.63
N GLY A 15 -7.29 8.94 -9.72
CA GLY A 15 -8.44 9.84 -9.84
C GLY A 15 -9.81 9.16 -9.69
N LEU A 16 -9.88 7.84 -9.87
CA LEU A 16 -11.06 7.02 -9.57
C LEU A 16 -10.59 5.64 -9.10
N VAL A 17 -10.45 5.42 -7.79
CA VAL A 17 -10.23 4.08 -7.24
C VAL A 17 -11.54 3.29 -7.38
N PRO A 18 -11.56 2.15 -8.09
CA PRO A 18 -12.78 1.37 -8.25
C PRO A 18 -13.33 0.88 -6.92
N MET A 19 -14.67 0.92 -6.80
CA MET A 19 -15.39 0.32 -5.66
C MET A 19 -15.85 -1.08 -6.02
N VAL A 20 -15.73 -1.99 -5.06
CA VAL A 20 -16.11 -3.40 -5.15
C VAL A 20 -17.16 -3.69 -4.09
N ILE A 21 -18.20 -4.43 -4.45
CA ILE A 21 -19.27 -4.86 -3.54
C ILE A 21 -19.02 -6.31 -3.12
N GLU A 22 -18.91 -6.53 -1.83
CA GLU A 22 -18.81 -7.86 -1.22
C GLU A 22 -20.18 -8.24 -0.62
N GLN A 23 -20.78 -9.31 -1.13
CA GLN A 23 -22.00 -9.87 -0.57
C GLN A 23 -21.65 -10.84 0.56
N SER A 24 -22.14 -10.55 1.77
CA SER A 24 -22.05 -11.45 2.92
C SER A 24 -23.45 -11.90 3.35
N GLY A 25 -23.54 -12.98 4.13
CA GLY A 25 -24.82 -13.43 4.68
C GLY A 25 -25.54 -12.41 5.59
N ARG A 26 -24.89 -11.29 5.94
CA ARG A 26 -25.46 -10.17 6.71
C ARG A 26 -25.72 -8.91 5.87
N GLY A 27 -25.56 -8.97 4.55
CA GLY A 27 -25.78 -7.86 3.62
C GLY A 27 -24.56 -7.53 2.75
N GLU A 28 -24.67 -6.43 2.00
CA GLU A 28 -23.63 -5.95 1.07
C GLU A 28 -22.72 -4.93 1.75
N ARG A 29 -21.40 -5.03 1.53
CA ARG A 29 -20.42 -4.03 1.94
C ARG A 29 -19.61 -3.56 0.74
N ALA A 30 -19.47 -2.25 0.60
CA ALA A 30 -18.66 -1.65 -0.46
C ALA A 30 -17.27 -1.28 0.08
N TYR A 31 -16.23 -1.62 -0.67
CA TYR A 31 -14.83 -1.31 -0.39
C TYR A 31 -14.19 -0.71 -1.64
N ASP A 32 -13.25 0.20 -1.49
CA ASP A 32 -12.33 0.45 -2.60
C ASP A 32 -11.43 -0.78 -2.81
N ILE A 33 -10.89 -0.92 -4.02
CA ILE A 33 -10.11 -2.11 -4.37
C ILE A 33 -8.90 -2.34 -3.44
N TYR A 34 -8.24 -1.28 -2.96
CA TYR A 34 -7.09 -1.43 -2.05
C TYR A 34 -7.54 -1.90 -0.67
N SER A 35 -8.63 -1.33 -0.13
CA SER A 35 -9.22 -1.83 1.12
C SER A 35 -9.66 -3.29 1.02
N ARG A 36 -10.21 -3.71 -0.13
CA ARG A 36 -10.59 -5.11 -0.37
C ARG A 36 -9.37 -6.03 -0.41
N LEU A 37 -8.27 -5.58 -1.01
CA LEU A 37 -7.01 -6.34 -1.11
C LEU A 37 -6.26 -6.40 0.22
N LEU A 38 -6.33 -5.35 1.04
CA LEU A 38 -5.77 -5.36 2.40
C LEU A 38 -6.44 -6.43 3.27
N LYS A 39 -7.75 -6.67 3.11
CA LYS A 39 -8.44 -7.82 3.76
C LYS A 39 -7.89 -9.19 3.31
N GLU A 40 -7.33 -9.29 2.11
CA GLU A 40 -6.59 -10.48 1.63
C GLU A 40 -5.10 -10.41 2.00
N ARG A 41 -4.72 -9.53 2.93
CA ARG A 41 -3.35 -9.32 3.43
C ARG A 41 -2.37 -8.88 2.33
N VAL A 42 -2.85 -8.07 1.39
CA VAL A 42 -2.03 -7.51 0.32
C VAL A 42 -1.76 -6.02 0.58
N ILE A 43 -0.48 -5.66 0.65
CA ILE A 43 -0.01 -4.27 0.80
C ILE A 43 0.70 -3.84 -0.48
N PHE A 44 0.47 -2.59 -0.90
CA PHE A 44 1.13 -1.99 -2.07
C PHE A 44 2.00 -0.81 -1.65
N LEU A 45 3.27 -0.83 -2.06
CA LEU A 45 4.17 0.34 -2.03
C LEU A 45 4.37 0.83 -3.46
N VAL A 46 3.67 1.91 -3.83
CA VAL A 46 3.72 2.49 -5.17
C VAL A 46 4.23 3.93 -5.09
N GLY A 47 5.21 4.26 -5.93
CA GLY A 47 5.81 5.59 -5.99
C GLY A 47 6.91 5.81 -4.94
N PRO A 48 7.39 7.06 -4.77
CA PRO A 48 8.55 7.35 -3.93
C PRO A 48 8.34 7.03 -2.45
N VAL A 49 9.38 6.52 -1.80
CA VAL A 49 9.38 6.27 -0.35
C VAL A 49 9.69 7.55 0.42
N ASN A 50 8.76 7.95 1.28
CA ASN A 50 8.86 9.11 2.16
C ASN A 50 8.14 8.82 3.49
N ASP A 51 8.21 9.73 4.45
CA ASP A 51 7.67 9.49 5.80
C ASP A 51 6.16 9.19 5.80
N VAL A 52 5.41 9.82 4.89
CA VAL A 52 3.95 9.59 4.78
C VAL A 52 3.64 8.18 4.27
N THR A 53 4.30 7.77 3.18
CA THR A 53 4.10 6.44 2.58
C THR A 53 4.60 5.33 3.51
N ALA A 54 5.74 5.53 4.16
CA ALA A 54 6.27 4.60 5.15
C ALA A 54 5.34 4.44 6.35
N ASN A 55 4.81 5.53 6.91
CA ASN A 55 3.87 5.47 8.01
C ASN A 55 2.59 4.69 7.65
N LEU A 56 2.07 4.83 6.42
CA LEU A 56 0.93 4.06 5.94
C LEU A 56 1.23 2.57 5.81
N VAL A 57 2.40 2.20 5.29
CA VAL A 57 2.82 0.79 5.15
C VAL A 57 3.02 0.16 6.52
N VAL A 58 3.71 0.84 7.44
CA VAL A 58 3.92 0.37 8.81
C VAL A 58 2.59 0.14 9.52
N ALA A 59 1.64 1.08 9.41
CA ALA A 59 0.31 0.90 10.00
C ALA A 59 -0.44 -0.31 9.43
N GLN A 60 -0.34 -0.56 8.12
CA GLN A 60 -0.94 -1.73 7.49
C GLN A 60 -0.30 -3.05 7.94
N LEU A 61 1.03 -3.09 8.06
CA LEU A 61 1.76 -4.27 8.57
C LEU A 61 1.32 -4.61 9.99
N LEU A 62 1.33 -3.62 10.90
CA LEU A 62 0.92 -3.81 12.29
C LEU A 62 -0.57 -4.21 12.42
N PHE A 63 -1.43 -3.67 11.56
CA PHE A 63 -2.84 -4.05 11.50
C PHE A 63 -3.01 -5.53 11.13
N LEU A 64 -2.31 -6.00 10.09
CA LEU A 64 -2.39 -7.39 9.63
C LEU A 64 -1.77 -8.38 10.63
N GLU A 65 -0.68 -7.99 11.29
CA GLU A 65 -0.05 -8.75 12.36
C GLU A 65 -1.02 -8.94 13.54
N ALA A 66 -1.68 -7.86 13.97
CA ALA A 66 -2.66 -7.93 15.05
C ALA A 66 -3.92 -8.75 14.71
N GLU A 67 -4.31 -8.82 13.44
CA GLU A 67 -5.45 -9.62 12.98
C GLU A 67 -5.13 -11.12 12.99
N ASN A 68 -3.96 -11.49 12.46
CA ASN A 68 -3.50 -12.87 12.44
C ASN A 68 -1.97 -12.91 12.20
N PRO A 69 -1.15 -13.17 13.23
CA PRO A 69 0.31 -13.20 13.11
C PRO A 69 0.83 -14.46 12.38
N ASP A 70 0.02 -15.52 12.30
CA ASP A 70 0.42 -16.79 11.68
C ASP A 70 0.22 -16.80 10.16
N LYS A 71 -0.38 -15.76 9.58
CA LYS A 71 -0.67 -15.67 8.15
C LYS A 71 0.30 -14.74 7.43
N ASP A 72 0.77 -15.18 6.28
CA ASP A 72 1.63 -14.39 5.40
C ASP A 72 0.98 -13.05 4.99
N VAL A 73 1.83 -12.04 4.79
CA VAL A 73 1.47 -10.76 4.18
C VAL A 73 2.15 -10.69 2.81
N HIS A 74 1.37 -10.38 1.77
CA HIS A 74 1.88 -10.20 0.42
C HIS A 74 2.20 -8.72 0.17
N PHE A 75 3.49 -8.41 0.03
CA PHE A 75 3.95 -7.03 -0.16
C PHE A 75 4.41 -6.78 -1.61
N TYR A 76 3.63 -6.01 -2.36
CA TYR A 76 3.92 -5.66 -3.75
C TYR A 76 4.59 -4.29 -3.84
N ILE A 77 5.72 -4.22 -4.53
CA ILE A 77 6.57 -3.03 -4.59
C ILE A 77 6.71 -2.57 -6.03
N ASN A 78 6.31 -1.32 -6.29
CA ASN A 78 6.61 -0.57 -7.51
C ASN A 78 7.06 0.83 -7.12
N SER A 79 8.29 0.93 -6.64
CA SER A 79 8.85 2.15 -6.08
C SER A 79 10.23 2.44 -6.68
N PRO A 80 10.55 3.69 -7.04
CA PRO A 80 11.91 4.10 -7.37
C PRO A 80 12.82 4.23 -6.13
N GLY A 81 12.33 3.90 -4.92
CA GLY A 81 13.00 4.18 -3.66
C GLY A 81 12.72 5.59 -3.15
N GLY A 82 13.56 6.10 -2.25
CA GLY A 82 13.40 7.42 -1.66
C GLY A 82 14.21 7.60 -0.38
N SER A 83 13.58 8.13 0.67
CA SER A 83 14.20 8.35 1.97
C SER A 83 14.68 7.04 2.60
N VAL A 84 15.97 6.97 2.95
CA VAL A 84 16.58 5.80 3.58
C VAL A 84 15.96 5.54 4.95
N SER A 85 15.73 6.57 5.77
CA SER A 85 15.13 6.41 7.10
C SER A 85 13.70 5.89 7.02
N ALA A 86 12.91 6.40 6.06
CA ALA A 86 11.55 5.92 5.80
C ALA A 86 11.55 4.47 5.27
N GLY A 87 12.52 4.11 4.45
CA GLY A 87 12.73 2.72 4.03
C GLY A 87 13.09 1.80 5.19
N LEU A 88 13.98 2.26 6.08
CA LEU A 88 14.37 1.51 7.27
C LEU A 88 13.20 1.31 8.24
N SER A 89 12.31 2.28 8.42
CA SER A 89 11.14 2.08 9.28
C SER A 89 10.20 0.98 8.75
N ILE A 90 10.06 0.87 7.42
CA ILE A 90 9.29 -0.24 6.81
C ILE A 90 10.04 -1.55 7.05
N TYR A 91 11.34 -1.57 6.75
CA TYR A 91 12.18 -2.77 6.89
C TYR A 91 12.17 -3.31 8.32
N ASP A 92 12.39 -2.47 9.32
CA ASP A 92 12.43 -2.86 10.74
C ASP A 92 11.07 -3.36 11.23
N THR A 93 9.96 -2.90 10.65
CA THR A 93 8.61 -3.40 10.98
C THR A 93 8.34 -4.78 10.36
N MET A 94 9.03 -5.13 9.27
CA MET A 94 8.90 -6.44 8.62
C MET A 94 9.73 -7.54 9.31
N GLN A 95 10.69 -7.17 10.16
CA GLN A 95 11.53 -8.10 10.92
C GLN A 95 10.86 -8.52 12.22
#